data_AF-A0A7K3XH18-F1
#
_entry.id   AF-A0A7K3XH18-F1
#
_cell.length_a   1.000
_cell.length_b   1.000
_cell.length_c   1.000
_cell.angle_alpha   90.00
_cell.angle_beta   90.00
_cell.angle_gamma   90.00
#
_symmetry.space_group_name_H-M   'P 1'
#
loop_
_entity.id
_entity.type
_entity.pdbx_description
1 polymer ?
#
loop_
_entity_poly.entity_id
_entity_poly.type
_entity_poly.pdbx_seq_one_letter_code
_entity_poly.pdbx_strand_id
1 'polypeptide(L)'
;MQKILDQHFDAYSTMSEASHNAVMEIAARENIEMNSIIVATSLCFDELNHQQNKMNLPAPQGTFIMGGLAGYPFVGEIGLTAFT
;
A
#
# COMPACT_ATOMS: atom_id res chain seq x y z
N MET A 1 10.65 19.18 -11.26
CA MET A 1 10.20 17.99 -10.52
C MET A 1 10.83 16.74 -11.11
N GLN A 2 10.53 16.39 -12.36
CA GLN A 2 11.14 15.27 -13.10
C GLN A 2 12.67 15.16 -12.93
N LYS A 3 13.42 16.23 -13.28
CA LYS A 3 14.88 16.27 -13.12
C LYS A 3 15.41 16.00 -11.70
N ILE A 4 14.61 16.30 -10.66
CA ILE A 4 15.00 16.05 -9.26
C ILE A 4 14.72 14.59 -8.90
N LEU A 5 13.58 14.05 -9.34
CA LEU A 5 13.25 12.64 -9.13
C LEU A 5 14.27 11.74 -9.81
N ASP A 6 14.61 12.02 -11.07
CA ASP A 6 15.60 11.27 -11.86
C ASP A 6 17.02 11.33 -11.26
N GLN A 7 17.32 12.31 -10.40
CA GLN A 7 18.60 12.42 -9.70
C GLN A 7 18.69 11.55 -8.45
N HIS A 8 17.55 11.21 -7.84
CA HIS A 8 17.49 10.54 -6.54
C HIS A 8 16.90 9.13 -6.60
N PHE A 9 16.12 8.82 -7.62
CA PHE A 9 15.43 7.54 -7.75
C PHE A 9 15.56 7.02 -9.19
N ASP A 10 16.15 5.83 -9.33
CA ASP A 10 16.29 5.15 -10.64
C ASP A 10 14.95 4.63 -11.17
N ALA A 11 14.01 4.37 -10.27
CA ALA A 11 12.65 3.95 -10.59
C ALA A 11 11.67 4.61 -9.61
N TYR A 12 10.60 5.17 -10.16
CA TYR A 12 9.50 5.71 -9.39
C TYR A 12 8.23 5.68 -10.23
N SER A 13 7.10 5.70 -9.54
CA SER A 13 5.77 5.76 -10.13
C SER A 13 4.89 6.63 -9.26
N THR A 14 3.70 6.96 -9.76
CA THR A 14 2.72 7.66 -8.91
C THR A 14 2.25 6.74 -7.79
N MET A 15 1.84 7.31 -6.64
CA MET A 15 1.27 6.51 -5.55
C MET A 15 0.08 5.66 -6.01
N SER A 16 -0.74 6.19 -6.93
CA SER A 16 -1.88 5.48 -7.52
C SER A 16 -1.42 4.24 -8.30
N GLU A 17 -0.44 4.40 -9.18
CA GLU A 17 0.11 3.30 -9.98
C GLU A 17 0.85 2.28 -9.12
N ALA A 18 1.70 2.73 -8.20
CA ALA A 18 2.44 1.86 -7.28
C ALA A 18 1.50 1.01 -6.41
N SER A 19 0.47 1.62 -5.81
CA SER A 19 -0.50 0.92 -4.97
C SER A 19 -1.38 -0.05 -5.75
N HIS A 20 -1.77 0.32 -6.98
CA HIS A 20 -2.53 -0.56 -7.86
C HIS A 20 -1.71 -1.79 -8.26
N ASN A 21 -0.50 -1.56 -8.78
CA ASN A 21 0.37 -2.63 -9.28
C ASN A 21 0.80 -3.57 -8.15
N ALA A 22 1.07 -3.05 -6.95
CA ALA A 22 1.47 -3.85 -5.80
C ALA A 22 0.48 -4.99 -5.48
N VAL A 23 -0.82 -4.79 -5.67
CA VAL A 23 -1.84 -5.82 -5.41
C VAL A 23 -2.13 -6.63 -6.67
N MET A 24 -2.33 -5.96 -7.81
CA MET A 24 -2.73 -6.64 -9.05
C MET A 24 -1.64 -7.56 -9.60
N GLU A 25 -0.36 -7.20 -9.48
CA GLU A 25 0.75 -8.05 -9.92
C GLU A 25 0.83 -9.33 -9.08
N ILE A 26 0.62 -9.23 -7.76
CA ILE A 26 0.59 -10.40 -6.87
C ILE A 26 -0.62 -11.27 -7.20
N ALA A 27 -1.82 -10.67 -7.33
CA ALA A 27 -3.04 -11.41 -7.67
C ALA A 27 -2.88 -12.18 -8.99
N ALA A 28 -2.35 -11.53 -10.03
CA ALA A 28 -2.12 -12.15 -11.33
C ALA A 28 -1.02 -13.23 -11.28
N ARG A 29 0.10 -12.97 -10.60
CA ARG A 29 1.23 -13.91 -10.49
C ARG A 29 0.83 -15.19 -9.75
N GLU A 30 0.05 -15.06 -8.67
CA GLU A 30 -0.36 -16.18 -7.83
C GLU A 30 -1.71 -16.80 -8.28
N ASN A 31 -2.34 -16.26 -9.33
CA ASN A 31 -3.65 -16.68 -9.83
C ASN A 31 -4.74 -16.67 -8.74
N ILE A 32 -4.78 -15.58 -7.96
CA ILE A 32 -5.74 -15.38 -6.87
C ILE A 32 -6.79 -14.34 -7.31
N GLU A 33 -8.06 -14.70 -7.16
CA GLU A 33 -9.17 -13.78 -7.40
C GLU A 33 -9.15 -12.61 -6.39
N MET A 34 -9.34 -11.38 -6.87
CA MET A 34 -9.28 -10.19 -6.01
C MET A 34 -10.23 -10.23 -4.82
N ASN A 35 -11.40 -10.85 -4.98
CA ASN A 35 -12.39 -11.00 -3.89
C ASN A 35 -11.94 -11.96 -2.78
N SER A 36 -10.86 -12.71 -2.99
CA SER A 36 -10.25 -13.62 -2.01
C SER A 36 -9.02 -13.00 -1.32
N ILE A 37 -8.68 -11.74 -1.62
CA ILE A 37 -7.51 -11.05 -1.07
C ILE A 37 -7.97 -10.02 -0.05
N ILE A 38 -7.47 -10.13 1.18
CA ILE A 38 -7.51 -9.04 2.16
C ILE A 38 -6.19 -8.26 2.11
N VAL A 39 -6.26 -6.94 2.23
CA VAL A 39 -5.09 -6.06 2.09
C VAL A 39 -4.85 -5.30 3.38
N ALA A 40 -3.58 -5.16 3.75
CA ALA A 40 -3.13 -4.29 4.82
C ALA A 40 -2.06 -3.32 4.33
N THR A 41 -1.99 -2.14 4.94
CA THR A 41 -0.97 -1.14 4.64
C THR A 41 -0.19 -0.72 5.88
N SER A 42 1.11 -0.48 5.70
CA SER A 42 1.96 0.14 6.71
C SER A 42 2.58 1.42 6.15
N LEU A 43 1.87 2.54 6.33
CA LEU A 43 2.26 3.86 5.86
C LEU A 43 2.33 4.85 7.01
N CYS A 44 3.03 5.98 6.77
CA CYS A 44 3.07 7.05 7.76
C CYS A 44 1.66 7.60 8.00
N PHE A 45 1.28 7.80 9.27
CA PHE A 45 -0.06 8.23 9.67
C PHE A 45 -0.48 9.62 9.15
N ASP A 46 0.48 10.40 8.66
CA ASP A 46 0.27 11.72 8.06
C ASP A 46 -0.84 11.71 6.97
N GLU A 47 -1.64 12.77 6.93
CA GLU A 47 -2.79 12.90 6.03
C GLU A 47 -2.41 12.82 4.55
N LEU A 48 -1.16 13.17 4.20
CA LEU A 48 -0.65 13.10 2.84
C LEU A 48 -0.69 11.67 2.28
N ASN A 49 -0.60 10.65 3.14
CA ASN A 49 -0.64 9.23 2.75
C ASN A 49 -2.06 8.65 2.71
N HIS A 50 -3.07 9.40 3.17
CA HIS A 50 -4.45 8.92 3.32
C HIS A 50 -5.42 9.63 2.37
N GLN A 51 -4.89 10.28 1.34
CA GLN A 51 -5.70 10.97 0.33
C GLN A 51 -6.31 9.96 -0.66
N GLN A 52 -7.61 9.71 -0.53
CA GLN A 52 -8.35 8.72 -1.34
C GLN A 52 -8.21 8.95 -2.86
N ASN A 53 -8.04 10.19 -3.31
CA ASN A 53 -7.87 10.51 -4.73
C ASN A 53 -6.45 10.22 -5.27
N LYS A 54 -5.49 9.89 -4.40
CA LYS A 54 -4.09 9.62 -4.79
C LYS A 54 -3.68 8.16 -4.66
N MET A 55 -4.44 7.35 -3.92
CA MET A 55 -4.14 5.95 -3.68
C MET A 55 -5.23 5.07 -4.32
N ASN A 56 -4.87 4.38 -5.39
CA ASN A 56 -5.76 3.46 -6.10
C ASN A 56 -5.44 2.01 -5.67
N LEU A 57 -5.59 1.74 -4.38
CA LEU A 57 -5.29 0.43 -3.79
C LEU A 57 -6.51 -0.50 -3.93
N PRO A 58 -6.42 -1.60 -4.70
CA PRO A 58 -7.50 -2.58 -4.81
C PRO A 58 -7.64 -3.35 -3.50
N ALA A 59 -8.68 -3.05 -2.74
CA ALA A 59 -8.97 -3.68 -1.45
C ALA A 59 -10.49 -3.83 -1.28
N PRO A 60 -11.12 -4.86 -1.91
CA PRO A 60 -12.58 -4.97 -1.99
C PRO A 60 -13.27 -5.06 -0.62
N GLN A 61 -12.57 -5.54 0.41
CA GLN A 61 -13.05 -5.68 1.80
C GLN A 61 -12.58 -4.52 2.69
N GLY A 62 -11.94 -3.50 2.12
CA GLY A 62 -11.25 -2.44 2.85
C GLY A 62 -9.80 -2.81 3.20
N THR A 63 -9.12 -1.85 3.83
CA THR A 63 -7.68 -1.94 4.13
C THR A 63 -7.46 -1.96 5.64
N PHE A 64 -6.72 -2.96 6.13
CA PHE A 64 -6.29 -3.02 7.52
C PHE A 64 -5.06 -2.12 7.73
N ILE A 65 -5.13 -1.21 8.70
CA ILE A 65 -4.04 -0.25 8.95
C ILE A 65 -3.06 -0.84 9.97
N MET A 66 -1.83 -1.10 9.52
CA MET A 66 -0.73 -1.59 10.36
C MET A 66 0.25 -0.47 10.76
N GLY A 67 0.30 0.61 9.99
CA GLY A 67 1.28 1.67 10.10
C GLY A 67 1.10 2.62 11.29
N GLY A 68 1.93 3.65 11.33
CA GLY A 68 1.92 4.71 12.35
C GLY A 68 2.99 5.76 12.06
N LEU A 69 3.69 6.26 13.08
CA LEU A 69 4.76 7.25 12.86
C LEU A 69 5.83 6.72 11.89
N ALA A 70 6.16 7.50 10.85
CA ALA A 70 7.10 7.14 9.80
C ALA A 70 6.79 5.83 9.04
N GLY A 71 5.59 5.26 9.19
CA GLY A 71 5.18 4.03 8.52
C GLY A 71 5.64 2.74 9.18
N TYR A 72 6.20 2.81 10.38
CA TYR A 72 6.50 1.61 11.16
C TYR A 72 5.22 0.84 11.53
N PRO A 73 5.24 -0.51 11.47
CA PRO A 73 4.08 -1.33 11.77
C PRO A 73 3.88 -1.47 13.29
N PHE A 74 3.42 -0.39 13.94
CA PHE A 74 3.28 -0.32 15.41
C PHE A 74 2.26 -1.29 16.00
N VAL A 75 1.40 -1.88 15.17
CA VAL A 75 0.41 -2.85 15.61
C VAL A 75 1.04 -4.17 16.12
N GLY A 76 2.29 -4.44 15.74
CA GLY A 76 3.07 -5.59 16.23
C GLY A 76 2.44 -6.96 15.92
N GLU A 77 2.85 -7.98 16.66
CA GLU A 77 2.35 -9.35 16.49
C GLU A 77 0.85 -9.46 16.74
N ILE A 78 0.31 -8.69 17.69
CA ILE A 78 -1.12 -8.67 18.02
C ILE A 78 -1.92 -8.16 16.83
N GLY A 79 -1.49 -7.06 16.20
CA GLY A 79 -2.15 -6.53 15.01
C GLY A 79 -2.05 -7.43 13.80
N LEU A 80 -0.89 -8.08 13.62
CA LEU A 80 -0.74 -9.08 12.57
C LEU A 80 -1.69 -10.26 12.78
N THR A 81 -1.83 -10.73 14.03
CA THR A 81 -2.75 -11.81 14.39
C THR A 81 -4.21 -11.40 14.21
N ALA A 82 -4.56 -10.13 14.44
CA ALA A 82 -5.90 -9.62 14.18
C ALA A 82 -6.21 -9.52 12.68
N PHE A 83 -5.18 -9.38 11.84
CA PHE A 83 -5.32 -9.32 10.38
C PHE A 83 -5.46 -10.71 9.74
N THR A 84 -4.77 -11.73 10.26
CA THR A 84 -4.70 -13.10 9.71
C THR A 84 -5.74 -14.04 10.31
#